data_AF-A0A6J1E9C0-F1
#
_entry.id   AF-A0A6J1E9C0-F1
#
_cell.length_a   1.000
_cell.length_b   1.000
_cell.length_c   1.000
_cell.angle_alpha   90.00
_cell.angle_beta   90.00
_cell.angle_gamma   90.00
#
_symmetry.space_group_name_H-M   'P 1'
#
loop_
_entity.id
_entity.type
_entity.pdbx_description
1 polymer ?
#
loop_
_entity_poly.entity_id
_entity_poly.type
_entity_poly.pdbx_seq_one_letter_code
_entity_poly.pdbx_strand_id
1 'polypeptide(L)'
;MASSLGGASVSQTDDFETFTPTTDVEPLKRAWRNEKAAPEILPFEASLVGRIKEQIQLMEDTIEEYSRSGIDPLIVSLYQMDLDRTQFLLRSYIRIRLQKIEKYMLYILKSDELFRRLSEEEITFTDRCSHDMKKHFDESVLSKLPNNYQDILRQSIISEEDDMVPEPPLDTFVVCKSKEYLEHIQLEDEEERASSRVEEPFEMEANVLHIIRYKPIKSLVESGRIDLL
;
A
#
# COMPACT_ATOMS: atom_id res chain seq x y z
N MET A 1 53.31 4.21 54.95
CA MET A 1 51.94 4.32 55.50
C MET A 1 51.03 4.79 54.38
N ALA A 2 50.60 3.84 53.54
CA ALA A 2 49.19 3.41 53.36
C ALA A 2 48.43 4.29 52.34
N SER A 3 47.55 3.83 51.46
CA SER A 3 47.23 2.55 50.80
C SER A 3 46.16 2.93 49.76
N SER A 4 46.10 2.19 48.65
CA SER A 4 45.10 2.25 47.57
C SER A 4 43.66 2.05 48.06
N LEU A 5 42.68 2.58 47.30
CA LEU A 5 41.34 2.03 46.91
C LEU A 5 40.53 3.24 46.37
N GLY A 6 40.04 3.32 45.12
CA GLY A 6 39.27 2.33 44.38
C GLY A 6 37.78 2.70 44.46
N GLY A 7 37.21 3.26 43.39
CA GLY A 7 35.77 3.58 43.29
C GLY A 7 35.38 3.97 41.86
N ALA A 8 34.54 3.14 41.25
CA ALA A 8 34.20 3.09 39.84
C ALA A 8 33.00 3.97 39.44
N SER A 9 32.65 3.88 38.15
CA SER A 9 31.48 4.45 37.41
C SER A 9 31.66 5.91 36.97
N VAL A 10 31.50 6.27 35.70
CA VAL A 10 30.40 5.92 34.81
C VAL A 10 30.90 5.61 33.39
N SER A 11 30.73 4.34 33.02
CA SER A 11 30.65 3.87 31.64
C SER A 11 29.30 4.26 31.03
N GLN A 12 29.28 4.40 29.69
CA GLN A 12 28.11 4.45 28.80
C GLN A 12 27.42 5.81 28.67
N THR A 13 27.91 6.65 27.76
CA THR A 13 27.06 7.64 27.05
C THR A 13 27.30 7.67 25.52
N ASP A 14 28.11 6.77 24.97
CA ASP A 14 28.44 6.78 23.53
C ASP A 14 27.65 5.78 22.66
N ASP A 15 26.60 5.14 23.16
CA ASP A 15 25.78 4.19 22.38
C ASP A 15 24.42 4.76 21.90
N PHE A 16 24.21 6.08 21.96
CA PHE A 16 22.98 6.70 21.45
C PHE A 16 22.95 6.91 19.92
N GLU A 17 24.03 6.61 19.20
CA GLU A 17 24.14 6.87 17.75
C GLU A 17 23.88 5.68 16.81
N THR A 18 23.52 4.48 17.31
CA THR A 18 23.43 3.27 16.45
C THR A 18 22.02 2.73 16.19
N PHE A 19 21.00 3.58 16.23
CA PHE A 19 19.71 3.22 15.64
C PHE A 19 19.30 4.33 14.67
N THR A 20 19.31 4.00 13.38
CA THR A 20 18.57 4.75 12.34
C THR A 20 17.22 4.05 12.11
N PRO A 21 16.21 4.16 13.01
CA PRO A 21 14.86 3.61 12.81
C PRO A 21 14.01 4.51 11.91
N THR A 22 14.58 5.61 11.39
CA THR A 22 13.91 6.55 10.48
C THR A 22 13.86 6.05 9.03
N THR A 23 14.69 5.05 8.67
CA THR A 23 14.87 4.64 7.28
C THR A 23 13.64 3.98 6.67
N ASP A 24 12.88 3.17 7.40
CA ASP A 24 11.76 2.41 6.83
C ASP A 24 10.39 3.13 6.95
N VAL A 25 10.27 4.16 7.79
CA VAL A 25 9.03 4.93 7.94
C VAL A 25 8.73 5.78 6.71
N GLU A 26 9.73 6.40 6.08
CA GLU A 26 9.54 7.21 4.87
C GLU A 26 9.11 6.37 3.65
N PRO A 27 9.73 5.21 3.35
CA PRO A 27 9.22 4.26 2.39
C PRO A 27 7.77 3.85 2.65
N LEU A 28 7.38 3.63 3.92
CA LEU A 28 6.00 3.27 4.25
C LEU A 28 5.03 4.42 4.01
N LYS A 29 5.39 5.66 4.37
CA LYS A 29 4.57 6.85 4.06
C LYS A 29 4.38 7.01 2.56
N ARG A 30 5.41 6.72 1.76
CA ARG A 30 5.33 6.73 0.30
C ARG A 30 4.41 5.64 -0.23
N ALA A 31 4.60 4.39 0.19
CA ALA A 31 3.73 3.27 -0.21
C ALA A 31 2.27 3.54 0.18
N TRP A 32 2.04 4.09 1.38
CA TRP A 32 0.73 4.51 1.84
C TRP A 32 0.09 5.60 0.98
N ARG A 33 0.82 6.66 0.61
CA ARG A 33 0.30 7.71 -0.29
C ARG A 33 0.01 7.17 -1.69
N ASN A 34 0.93 6.40 -2.25
CA ASN A 34 0.77 5.77 -3.56
C ASN A 34 -0.47 4.88 -3.58
N GLU A 35 -0.63 4.02 -2.58
CA GLU A 35 -1.80 3.17 -2.45
C GLU A 35 -3.09 3.98 -2.26
N LYS A 36 -3.05 5.08 -1.52
CA LYS A 36 -4.25 5.92 -1.32
C LYS A 36 -4.71 6.61 -2.61
N ALA A 37 -3.77 7.05 -3.45
CA ALA A 37 -4.06 7.83 -4.64
C ALA A 37 -4.27 6.96 -5.90
N ALA A 38 -3.72 5.74 -5.95
CA ALA A 38 -3.88 4.85 -7.09
C ALA A 38 -5.32 4.28 -7.18
N PRO A 39 -5.93 4.22 -8.38
CA PRO A 39 -7.26 3.64 -8.57
C PRO A 39 -7.27 2.10 -8.51
N GLU A 40 -6.13 1.45 -8.78
CA GLU A 40 -5.94 -0.01 -8.73
C GLU A 40 -5.09 -0.44 -7.52
N ILE A 41 -4.97 -1.75 -7.31
CA ILE A 41 -4.12 -2.33 -6.27
C ILE A 41 -2.64 -2.32 -6.72
N LEU A 42 -1.77 -1.73 -5.89
CA LEU A 42 -0.33 -1.70 -6.15
C LEU A 42 0.36 -2.98 -5.62
N PRO A 43 1.61 -3.25 -6.04
CA PRO A 43 2.41 -4.36 -5.49
C PRO A 43 2.56 -4.28 -3.96
N PHE A 44 2.32 -5.40 -3.26
CA PHE A 44 2.51 -5.46 -1.82
C PHE A 44 3.99 -5.44 -1.44
N GLU A 45 4.38 -4.42 -0.67
CA GLU A 45 5.74 -4.25 -0.14
C GLU A 45 6.02 -5.18 1.06
N ALA A 46 6.02 -6.50 0.82
CA ALA A 46 6.14 -7.54 1.86
C ALA A 46 7.37 -7.35 2.76
N SER A 47 8.53 -7.11 2.16
CA SER A 47 9.78 -6.94 2.89
C SER A 47 9.77 -5.69 3.78
N LEU A 48 9.18 -4.59 3.31
CA LEU A 48 9.07 -3.35 4.08
C LEU A 48 8.09 -3.52 5.24
N VAL A 49 6.91 -4.09 4.97
CA VAL A 49 5.89 -4.34 5.99
C VAL A 49 6.41 -5.29 7.07
N GLY A 50 7.16 -6.33 6.68
CA GLY A 50 7.82 -7.25 7.61
C GLY A 50 8.77 -6.54 8.57
N ARG A 51 9.71 -5.74 8.04
CA ARG A 51 10.65 -4.98 8.88
C ARG A 51 9.95 -4.00 9.81
N ILE A 52 8.89 -3.34 9.36
CA ILE A 52 8.14 -2.39 10.21
C ILE A 52 7.36 -3.11 11.31
N LYS A 53 6.78 -4.28 11.02
CA LYS A 53 6.16 -5.11 12.06
C LYS A 53 7.17 -5.51 13.13
N GLU A 54 8.38 -5.93 12.74
CA GLU A 54 9.48 -6.24 13.67
C GLU A 54 9.90 -5.03 14.49
N GLN A 55 10.05 -3.85 13.85
CA GLN A 55 10.39 -2.61 14.54
C GLN A 55 9.31 -2.17 15.55
N ILE A 56 8.03 -2.32 15.19
CA ILE A 56 6.91 -2.05 16.09
C ILE A 56 6.99 -2.98 17.31
N GLN A 57 7.23 -4.28 17.10
CA GLN A 57 7.36 -5.24 18.20
C GLN A 57 8.53 -4.89 19.13
N LEU A 58 9.70 -4.55 18.57
CA LEU A 58 10.86 -4.16 19.38
C LEU A 58 10.59 -2.87 20.18
N MET A 59 9.91 -1.88 19.59
CA MET A 59 9.52 -0.67 20.29
C MET A 59 8.51 -0.94 21.42
N GLU A 60 7.56 -1.85 21.21
CA GLU A 60 6.63 -2.30 22.26
C GLU A 60 7.37 -2.90 23.45
N ASP A 61 8.29 -3.84 23.19
CA ASP A 61 9.10 -4.49 24.23
C ASP A 61 9.97 -3.47 24.99
N THR A 62 10.57 -2.52 24.25
CA THR A 62 11.40 -1.44 24.83
C THR A 62 10.59 -0.52 25.74
N ILE A 63 9.37 -0.14 25.32
CA ILE A 63 8.47 0.70 26.12
C ILE A 63 8.08 -0.04 27.41
N GLU A 64 7.80 -1.34 27.33
CA GLU A 64 7.48 -2.16 28.50
C GLU A 64 8.67 -2.22 29.48
N GLU A 65 9.90 -2.40 28.98
CA GLU A 65 11.11 -2.38 29.80
C GLU A 65 11.36 -1.02 30.45
N TYR A 66 11.18 0.08 29.70
CA TYR A 66 11.35 1.43 30.21
C TYR A 66 10.33 1.78 31.29
N SER A 67 9.10 1.29 31.14
CA SER A 67 8.06 1.43 32.16
C SER A 67 8.39 0.65 33.45
N ARG A 68 9.13 -0.47 33.36
CA ARG A 68 9.54 -1.28 34.53
C ARG A 68 10.79 -0.76 35.23
N SER A 69 11.74 -0.20 34.46
CA SER A 69 13.04 0.28 34.94
C SER A 69 12.99 1.66 35.60
N GLY A 70 11.83 2.35 35.55
CA GLY A 70 11.64 3.64 36.23
C GLY A 70 12.31 4.81 35.52
N ILE A 71 12.50 4.72 34.21
CA ILE A 71 12.97 5.82 33.34
C ILE A 71 11.93 6.97 33.38
N ASP A 72 12.39 8.19 33.09
CA ASP A 72 11.53 9.38 33.06
C ASP A 72 10.22 9.12 32.27
N PRO A 73 9.05 9.29 32.91
CA PRO A 73 7.75 9.10 32.26
C PRO A 73 7.56 9.89 30.96
N LEU A 74 8.24 11.04 30.82
CA LEU A 74 8.17 11.85 29.59
C LEU A 74 8.79 11.12 28.40
N ILE A 75 9.89 10.40 28.61
CA ILE A 75 10.58 9.63 27.57
C ILE A 75 9.69 8.47 27.14
N VAL A 76 9.13 7.73 28.09
CA VAL A 76 8.20 6.63 27.82
C VAL A 76 7.00 7.11 27.00
N SER A 77 6.45 8.28 27.37
CA SER A 77 5.32 8.87 26.64
C SER A 77 5.69 9.26 25.21
N LEU A 78 6.91 9.74 24.96
CA LEU A 78 7.37 10.09 23.61
C LEU A 78 7.47 8.85 22.72
N TYR A 79 8.08 7.78 23.22
CA TYR A 79 8.17 6.50 22.49
C TYR A 79 6.77 5.92 22.20
N GLN A 80 5.85 6.00 23.15
CA GLN A 80 4.46 5.56 22.94
C GLN A 80 3.78 6.37 21.81
N MET A 81 3.95 7.70 21.79
CA MET A 81 3.38 8.54 20.72
C MET A 81 3.92 8.16 19.34
N ASP A 82 5.23 7.89 19.23
CA ASP A 82 5.85 7.50 17.96
C ASP A 82 5.45 6.09 17.52
N LEU A 83 5.29 5.16 18.48
CA LEU A 83 4.73 3.84 18.24
C LEU A 83 3.32 3.94 17.67
N ASP A 84 2.44 4.70 18.33
CA ASP A 84 1.04 4.87 17.92
C ASP A 84 0.94 5.46 16.50
N ARG A 85 1.80 6.42 16.16
CA ARG A 85 1.86 7.02 14.82
C ARG A 85 2.29 6.00 13.75
N THR A 86 3.27 5.16 14.06
CA THR A 86 3.78 4.14 13.14
C THR A 86 2.76 3.02 12.94
N GLN A 87 2.12 2.56 14.03
CA GLN A 87 1.02 1.61 13.98
C GLN A 87 -0.17 2.16 13.18
N PHE A 88 -0.54 3.42 13.38
CA PHE A 88 -1.62 4.07 12.62
C PHE A 88 -1.31 4.04 11.12
N LEU A 89 -0.09 4.41 10.72
CA LEU A 89 0.32 4.44 9.33
C LEU A 89 0.25 3.05 8.69
N LEU A 90 0.80 2.03 9.35
CA LEU A 90 0.75 0.64 8.88
C LEU A 90 -0.69 0.13 8.77
N ARG A 91 -1.51 0.36 9.80
CA ARG A 91 -2.94 -0.03 9.81
C ARG A 91 -3.71 0.68 8.71
N SER A 92 -3.42 1.96 8.46
CA SER A 92 -4.07 2.73 7.41
C SER A 92 -3.71 2.20 6.02
N TYR A 93 -2.45 1.86 5.78
CA TYR A 93 -2.00 1.23 4.53
C TYR A 93 -2.74 -0.09 4.26
N ILE A 94 -2.73 -1.02 5.22
CA ILE A 94 -3.41 -2.31 5.07
C ILE A 94 -4.91 -2.12 4.87
N ARG A 95 -5.55 -1.20 5.62
CA ARG A 95 -6.99 -0.94 5.48
C ARG A 95 -7.37 -0.43 4.08
N ILE A 96 -6.58 0.47 3.50
CA ILE A 96 -6.83 0.97 2.14
C ILE A 96 -6.74 -0.17 1.13
N ARG A 97 -5.74 -1.04 1.27
CA ARG A 97 -5.59 -2.21 0.40
C ARG A 97 -6.77 -3.17 0.51
N LEU A 98 -7.19 -3.50 1.73
CA LEU A 98 -8.37 -4.35 1.95
C LEU A 98 -9.64 -3.76 1.33
N GLN A 99 -9.85 -2.45 1.42
CA GLN A 99 -11.00 -1.78 0.77
C GLN A 99 -10.96 -1.91 -0.76
N LYS A 100 -9.76 -1.79 -1.37
CA LYS A 100 -9.61 -2.00 -2.82
C LYS A 100 -9.82 -3.45 -3.21
N ILE A 101 -9.29 -4.39 -2.43
CA ILE A 101 -9.46 -5.83 -2.64
C ILE A 101 -10.94 -6.19 -2.57
N GLU A 102 -11.67 -5.72 -1.56
CA GLU A 102 -13.10 -5.95 -1.40
C GLU A 102 -13.90 -5.40 -2.60
N LYS A 103 -13.53 -4.21 -3.11
CA LYS A 103 -14.20 -3.59 -4.25
C LYS A 103 -13.92 -4.29 -5.58
N TYR A 104 -12.70 -4.78 -5.78
CA TYR A 104 -12.21 -5.31 -7.05
C TYR A 104 -11.88 -6.81 -6.99
N MET A 105 -12.44 -7.54 -6.02
CA MET A 105 -12.14 -8.96 -5.76
C MET A 105 -12.28 -9.86 -6.99
N LEU A 106 -13.38 -9.73 -7.72
CA LEU A 106 -13.66 -10.55 -8.91
C LEU A 106 -12.71 -10.23 -10.07
N TYR A 107 -12.28 -8.97 -10.17
CA TYR A 107 -11.31 -8.53 -11.18
C TYR A 107 -9.91 -9.04 -10.85
N ILE A 108 -9.50 -8.95 -9.57
CA ILE A 108 -8.20 -9.45 -9.09
C ILE A 108 -8.08 -10.96 -9.28
N LEU A 109 -9.14 -11.73 -8.98
CA LEU A 109 -9.13 -13.19 -9.13
C LEU A 109 -8.98 -13.67 -10.58
N LYS A 110 -9.35 -12.83 -11.56
CA LYS A 110 -9.17 -13.16 -12.99
C LYS A 110 -7.77 -12.86 -13.50
N SER A 111 -7.10 -11.87 -12.89
CA SER A 111 -5.78 -11.41 -13.33
C SER A 111 -4.69 -11.98 -12.45
N ASP A 112 -3.96 -12.97 -12.97
CA ASP A 112 -2.81 -13.58 -12.28
C ASP A 112 -1.74 -12.56 -11.86
N GLU A 113 -1.57 -11.48 -12.63
CA GLU A 113 -0.62 -10.42 -12.31
C GLU A 113 -1.03 -9.68 -11.04
N LEU A 114 -2.32 -9.30 -10.94
CA LEU A 114 -2.84 -8.63 -9.76
C LEU A 114 -2.87 -9.56 -8.55
N PHE A 115 -3.17 -10.83 -8.75
CA PHE A 115 -3.13 -11.83 -7.68
C PHE A 115 -1.74 -11.95 -7.04
N ARG A 116 -0.66 -11.87 -7.85
CA ARG A 116 0.73 -11.86 -7.34
C ARG A 116 1.10 -10.62 -6.54
N ARG A 117 0.32 -9.53 -6.63
CA ARG A 117 0.55 -8.28 -5.89
C ARG A 117 0.00 -8.32 -4.47
N LEU A 118 -0.69 -9.39 -4.06
CA LEU A 118 -1.29 -9.52 -2.72
C LEU A 118 -0.35 -10.23 -1.74
N SER A 119 -0.53 -9.92 -0.45
CA SER A 119 0.07 -10.71 0.65
C SER A 119 -0.65 -12.06 0.83
N GLU A 120 -0.01 -13.03 1.49
CA GLU A 120 -0.63 -14.33 1.82
C GLU A 120 -1.92 -14.17 2.63
N GLU A 121 -1.94 -13.24 3.58
CA GLU A 121 -3.12 -12.94 4.38
C GLU A 121 -4.22 -12.25 3.57
N GLU A 122 -3.83 -11.43 2.58
CA GLU A 122 -4.75 -10.76 1.65
C GLU A 122 -5.39 -11.76 0.68
N ILE A 123 -4.62 -12.75 0.21
CA ILE A 123 -5.13 -13.87 -0.61
C ILE A 123 -6.18 -14.65 0.19
N THR A 124 -5.82 -15.07 1.41
CA THR A 124 -6.75 -15.80 2.29
C THR A 124 -8.00 -14.99 2.62
N PHE A 125 -7.90 -13.66 2.71
CA PHE A 125 -9.05 -12.78 2.87
C PHE A 125 -9.91 -12.74 1.60
N THR A 126 -9.29 -12.61 0.42
CA THR A 126 -9.98 -12.55 -0.88
C THR A 126 -10.76 -13.83 -1.15
N ASP A 127 -10.16 -14.99 -0.90
CA ASP A 127 -10.82 -16.29 -1.10
C ASP A 127 -12.04 -16.47 -0.20
N ARG A 128 -11.92 -16.11 1.09
CA ARG A 128 -13.03 -16.15 2.04
C ARG A 128 -14.15 -15.20 1.65
N CYS A 129 -13.80 -13.95 1.31
CA CYS A 129 -14.77 -12.94 0.90
C CYS A 129 -15.51 -13.38 -0.38
N SER A 130 -14.79 -13.94 -1.35
CA SER A 130 -15.37 -14.51 -2.58
C SER A 130 -16.34 -15.64 -2.31
N HIS A 131 -15.95 -16.58 -1.44
CA HIS A 131 -16.82 -17.68 -1.04
C HIS A 131 -18.09 -17.20 -0.33
N ASP A 132 -17.95 -16.31 0.65
CA ASP A 132 -19.07 -15.79 1.44
C ASP A 132 -20.04 -14.97 0.59
N MET A 133 -19.51 -14.13 -0.32
CA MET A 133 -20.31 -13.34 -1.24
C MET A 133 -21.09 -14.24 -2.21
N LYS A 134 -20.43 -15.24 -2.81
CA LYS A 134 -21.08 -16.20 -3.71
C LYS A 134 -22.21 -16.95 -3.00
N LYS A 135 -21.92 -17.51 -1.82
CA LYS A 135 -22.91 -18.20 -1.00
C LYS A 135 -24.10 -17.30 -0.67
N HIS A 136 -23.84 -16.05 -0.27
CA HIS A 136 -24.90 -15.11 0.07
C HIS A 136 -25.81 -14.80 -1.12
N PHE A 137 -25.24 -14.57 -2.31
CA PHE A 137 -26.03 -14.32 -3.51
C PHE A 137 -26.82 -15.55 -3.98
N ASP A 138 -26.20 -16.74 -3.90
CA ASP A 138 -26.84 -18.02 -4.23
C ASP A 138 -28.09 -18.26 -3.37
N GLU A 139 -27.97 -18.11 -2.04
CA GLU A 139 -29.06 -18.32 -1.09
C GLU A 139 -30.14 -17.24 -1.19
N SER A 140 -29.75 -15.99 -1.46
CA SER A 140 -30.68 -14.85 -1.41
C SER A 140 -31.50 -14.69 -2.69
N VAL A 141 -30.84 -14.74 -3.85
CA VAL A 141 -31.42 -14.32 -5.13
C VAL A 141 -31.19 -15.33 -6.26
N LEU A 142 -29.95 -15.79 -6.49
CA LEU A 142 -29.63 -16.50 -7.74
C LEU A 142 -30.36 -17.83 -7.87
N SER A 143 -30.54 -18.57 -6.77
CA SER A 143 -31.35 -19.80 -6.75
C SER A 143 -32.83 -19.59 -7.13
N LYS A 144 -33.33 -18.36 -7.06
CA LYS A 144 -34.71 -17.98 -7.40
C LYS A 144 -34.82 -17.42 -8.82
N LEU A 145 -33.71 -17.13 -9.48
CA LEU A 145 -33.69 -16.61 -10.84
C LEU A 145 -33.80 -17.74 -11.87
N PRO A 146 -34.38 -17.45 -13.06
CA PRO A 146 -34.34 -18.37 -14.19
C PRO A 146 -32.90 -18.76 -14.53
N ASN A 147 -32.69 -19.97 -15.04
CA ASN A 147 -31.38 -20.55 -15.35
C ASN A 147 -30.46 -19.65 -16.19
N ASN A 148 -31.03 -18.69 -16.92
CA ASN A 148 -30.29 -17.76 -17.77
C ASN A 148 -29.60 -16.60 -17.03
N TYR A 149 -29.85 -16.44 -15.72
CA TYR A 149 -29.44 -15.31 -14.90
C TYR A 149 -28.83 -15.74 -13.55
N GLN A 150 -28.39 -16.99 -13.42
CA GLN A 150 -27.87 -17.52 -12.15
C GLN A 150 -26.39 -17.21 -11.92
N ASP A 151 -25.70 -16.67 -12.93
CA ASP A 151 -24.28 -16.34 -12.84
C ASP A 151 -24.03 -14.98 -12.17
N ILE A 152 -23.00 -14.90 -11.33
CA ILE A 152 -22.56 -13.66 -10.65
C ILE A 152 -21.74 -12.78 -11.59
N LEU A 153 -21.04 -13.39 -12.55
CA LEU A 153 -20.05 -12.71 -13.40
C LEU A 153 -20.66 -12.11 -14.66
N ARG A 154 -21.81 -12.64 -15.11
CA ARG A 154 -22.43 -12.32 -16.39
C ARG A 154 -23.87 -11.92 -16.19
N GLN A 155 -24.31 -10.86 -16.88
CA GLN A 155 -25.70 -10.43 -16.86
C GLN A 155 -26.63 -11.49 -17.48
N SER A 156 -26.17 -12.23 -18.49
CA SER A 156 -26.93 -13.30 -19.13
C SER A 156 -26.04 -14.36 -19.77
N ILE A 157 -26.59 -15.53 -20.09
CA ILE A 157 -25.91 -16.59 -20.87
C ILE A 157 -25.43 -16.09 -22.25
N ILE A 158 -26.06 -15.05 -22.82
CA ILE A 158 -25.74 -14.53 -24.15
C ILE A 158 -24.53 -13.57 -24.11
N SER A 159 -24.22 -13.03 -22.94
CA SER A 159 -23.06 -12.15 -22.75
C SER A 159 -21.79 -12.97 -23.00
N GLU A 160 -20.93 -12.50 -23.91
CA GLU A 160 -19.66 -13.18 -24.24
C GLU A 160 -18.56 -12.87 -23.21
N GLU A 161 -18.70 -11.74 -22.52
CA GLU A 161 -17.76 -11.27 -21.50
C GLU A 161 -18.43 -11.18 -20.13
N ASP A 162 -17.60 -11.10 -19.10
CA ASP A 162 -18.05 -10.97 -17.71
C ASP A 162 -18.32 -9.49 -17.38
N ASP A 163 -19.45 -9.00 -17.87
CA ASP A 163 -19.88 -7.60 -17.80
C ASP A 163 -20.29 -7.10 -16.40
N MET A 164 -20.47 -8.00 -15.43
CA MET A 164 -20.87 -7.67 -14.05
C MET A 164 -19.68 -7.50 -13.11
N VAL A 165 -18.44 -7.57 -13.61
CA VAL A 165 -17.23 -7.42 -12.79
C VAL A 165 -16.75 -5.97 -12.79
N PRO A 166 -16.71 -5.28 -11.63
CA PRO A 166 -16.24 -3.92 -11.56
C PRO A 166 -14.73 -3.84 -11.78
N GLU A 167 -14.31 -2.97 -12.70
CA GLU A 167 -12.89 -2.73 -13.00
C GLU A 167 -12.37 -1.42 -12.36
N PRO A 168 -11.07 -1.36 -11.99
CA PRO A 168 -10.44 -0.12 -11.56
C PRO A 168 -10.45 0.95 -12.67
N PRO A 169 -10.91 2.19 -12.42
CA PRO A 169 -10.92 3.23 -13.44
C PRO A 169 -9.52 3.81 -13.66
N LEU A 170 -8.78 3.26 -14.62
CA LEU A 170 -7.39 3.65 -14.91
C LEU A 170 -7.26 5.07 -15.51
N ASP A 171 -8.33 5.60 -16.11
CA ASP A 171 -8.36 6.96 -16.68
C ASP A 171 -8.61 8.06 -15.64
N THR A 172 -8.60 7.71 -14.35
CA THR A 172 -8.74 8.69 -13.27
C THR A 172 -7.54 9.63 -13.22
N PHE A 173 -7.79 10.93 -13.03
CA PHE A 173 -6.74 11.91 -12.82
C PHE A 173 -6.15 11.78 -11.41
N VAL A 174 -4.82 11.72 -11.34
CA VAL A 174 -4.06 11.64 -10.09
C VAL A 174 -3.08 12.79 -9.99
N VAL A 175 -2.82 13.24 -8.76
CA VAL A 175 -1.76 14.21 -8.48
C VAL A 175 -0.48 13.43 -8.27
N CYS A 176 0.56 13.77 -9.01
CA CYS A 176 1.82 13.06 -8.96
C CYS A 176 3.02 14.01 -9.01
N LYS A 177 4.16 13.47 -8.58
CA LYS A 177 5.44 14.16 -8.52
C LYS A 177 6.53 13.19 -8.99
N SER A 178 7.34 13.59 -9.96
CA SER A 178 8.50 12.80 -10.39
C SER A 178 9.68 13.03 -9.43
N LYS A 179 10.47 11.98 -9.21
CA LYS A 179 11.75 12.08 -8.47
C LYS A 179 12.88 12.59 -9.33
N GLU A 180 12.81 12.23 -10.60
CA GLU A 180 13.82 12.49 -11.61
C GLU A 180 13.18 13.23 -12.79
N TYR A 181 14.01 13.81 -13.63
CA TYR A 181 13.57 14.35 -14.89
C TYR A 181 13.13 13.20 -15.80
N LEU A 182 11.87 13.23 -16.25
CA LEU A 182 11.30 12.22 -17.14
C LEU A 182 10.96 12.88 -18.46
N GLU A 183 11.69 12.50 -19.51
CA GLU A 183 11.33 12.85 -20.88
C GLU A 183 10.43 11.76 -21.49
N HIS A 184 9.60 12.14 -22.46
CA HIS A 184 8.84 11.20 -23.30
C HIS A 184 7.75 10.38 -22.60
N ILE A 185 6.99 10.98 -21.68
CA ILE A 185 5.77 10.35 -21.17
C ILE A 185 4.69 10.45 -22.25
N GLN A 186 4.24 9.29 -22.73
CA GLN A 186 3.17 9.20 -23.73
C GLN A 186 1.82 9.26 -23.01
N LEU A 187 1.12 10.39 -23.10
CA LEU A 187 -0.15 10.61 -22.39
C LEU A 187 -1.38 9.99 -23.06
N GLU A 188 -1.30 9.68 -24.36
CA GLU A 188 -2.40 9.12 -25.15
C GLU A 188 -2.24 7.60 -25.36
N ASP A 189 -3.39 6.92 -25.40
CA ASP A 189 -3.50 5.53 -25.83
C ASP A 189 -3.24 5.38 -27.33
N GLU A 190 -2.82 4.18 -27.77
CA GLU A 190 -2.54 3.91 -29.18
C GLU A 190 -3.74 4.16 -30.12
N GLU A 191 -4.97 4.14 -29.58
CA GLU A 191 -6.21 4.37 -30.34
C GLU A 191 -6.50 5.87 -30.61
N GLU A 192 -6.13 6.79 -29.69
CA GLU A 192 -6.32 8.24 -29.87
C GLU A 192 -5.31 8.83 -30.88
N ARG A 193 -4.13 8.19 -31.03
CA ARG A 193 -3.09 8.52 -32.03
C ARG A 193 -3.57 8.48 -33.47
N ALA A 194 -4.63 7.73 -33.76
CA ALA A 194 -5.19 7.65 -35.11
C ALA A 194 -5.99 8.90 -35.50
N SER A 195 -6.34 9.76 -34.52
CA SER A 195 -7.27 10.88 -34.70
C SER A 195 -6.73 12.25 -34.28
N SER A 196 -5.69 12.33 -33.45
CA SER A 196 -5.03 13.59 -33.07
C SER A 196 -3.62 13.70 -33.69
N ARG A 197 -3.23 14.92 -34.04
CA ARG A 197 -1.87 15.24 -34.52
C ARG A 197 -0.89 14.99 -33.38
N VAL A 198 0.09 14.11 -33.59
CA VAL A 198 1.34 13.93 -32.83
C VAL A 198 1.48 14.96 -31.70
N GLU A 199 0.96 14.64 -30.51
CA GLU A 199 1.22 15.48 -29.34
C GLU A 199 2.68 15.30 -28.91
N GLU A 200 3.29 16.41 -28.51
CA GLU A 200 4.67 16.44 -28.05
C GLU A 200 4.84 15.54 -26.82
N PRO A 201 5.99 14.83 -26.70
CA PRO A 201 6.29 14.06 -25.50
C PRO A 201 6.13 14.93 -24.26
N PHE A 202 5.34 14.48 -23.28
CA PHE A 202 5.18 15.22 -22.03
C PHE A 202 6.45 15.06 -21.19
N GLU A 203 7.04 16.20 -20.82
CA GLU A 203 8.20 16.26 -19.95
C GLU A 203 7.75 16.56 -18.51
N MET A 204 8.27 15.79 -17.56
CA MET A 204 8.06 16.04 -16.13
C MET A 204 9.36 16.47 -15.48
N GLU A 205 9.38 17.70 -14.99
CA GLU A 205 10.47 18.23 -14.17
C GLU A 205 10.51 17.56 -12.80
N ALA A 206 11.74 17.26 -12.34
CA ALA A 206 11.94 16.67 -11.03
C ALA A 206 11.34 17.57 -9.94
N ASN A 207 10.55 16.95 -9.07
CA ASN A 207 9.87 17.60 -7.95
C ASN A 207 8.74 18.59 -8.28
N VAL A 208 8.31 18.69 -9.54
CA VAL A 208 7.13 19.50 -9.91
C VAL A 208 5.85 18.68 -9.78
N LEU A 209 4.76 19.33 -9.39
CA LEU A 209 3.44 18.72 -9.25
C LEU A 209 2.71 18.73 -10.59
N HIS A 210 2.19 17.57 -10.98
CA HIS A 210 1.41 17.42 -12.20
C HIS A 210 0.10 16.68 -11.91
N ILE A 211 -0.94 17.01 -12.67
CA ILE A 211 -2.23 16.33 -12.65
C ILE A 211 -2.41 15.66 -14.01
N ILE A 212 -2.36 14.34 -14.04
CA ILE A 212 -2.40 13.53 -15.28
C ILE A 212 -3.22 12.27 -15.07
N ARG A 213 -3.66 11.62 -16.16
CA ARG A 213 -4.37 10.32 -16.09
C ARG A 213 -3.42 9.27 -15.52
N TYR A 214 -3.95 8.34 -14.71
CA TYR A 214 -3.12 7.30 -14.08
C TYR A 214 -2.60 6.27 -15.10
N LYS A 215 -3.39 5.89 -16.10
CA LYS A 215 -3.06 4.86 -17.10
C LYS A 215 -1.66 5.02 -17.74
N PRO A 216 -1.27 6.19 -18.31
CA PRO A 216 0.08 6.42 -18.84
C PRO A 216 1.24 6.24 -17.86
N ILE A 217 1.02 6.57 -16.59
CA ILE A 217 2.09 6.60 -15.58
C ILE A 217 2.13 5.36 -14.69
N LYS A 218 1.23 4.40 -14.89
CA LYS A 218 1.13 3.16 -14.12
C LYS A 218 2.49 2.47 -13.95
N SER A 219 3.20 2.23 -15.05
CA SER A 219 4.52 1.56 -15.03
C SER A 219 5.60 2.40 -14.32
N LEU A 220 5.49 3.73 -14.37
CA LEU A 220 6.41 4.67 -13.71
C LEU A 220 6.16 4.74 -12.20
N VAL A 221 4.90 4.57 -11.77
CA VAL A 221 4.51 4.44 -10.36
C VAL A 221 4.99 3.09 -9.81
N GLU A 222 4.81 2.00 -10.56
CA GLU A 222 5.26 0.65 -10.17
C GLU A 222 6.78 0.55 -10.05
N SER A 223 7.52 1.22 -10.93
CA SER A 223 9.00 1.32 -10.83
C SER A 223 9.47 2.30 -9.76
N GLY A 224 8.57 3.02 -9.09
CA GLY A 224 8.89 3.95 -7.99
C GLY A 224 9.58 5.25 -8.43
N ARG A 225 9.54 5.58 -9.72
CA ARG A 225 10.10 6.82 -10.31
C ARG A 225 9.15 8.01 -10.11
N ILE A 226 7.86 7.74 -10.04
CA ILE A 226 6.80 8.71 -9.74
C ILE A 226 6.16 8.37 -8.40
N ASP A 227 6.00 9.37 -7.55
CA ASP A 227 5.23 9.26 -6.32
C ASP A 227 3.86 9.95 -6.51
N LEU A 228 2.80 9.31 -6.04
CA LEU A 228 1.47 9.90 -6.00
C LEU A 228 1.25 10.62 -4.66
N LEU A 229 0.31 11.57 -4.64
CA LEU A 229 0.04 12.43 -3.50
C LEU A 229 -1.39 12.31 -2.97
#